data_AF-B0SPK7-F1
#
_entry.id   AF-B0SPK7-F1
#
_cell.length_a   1.000
_cell.length_b   1.000
_cell.length_c   1.000
_cell.angle_alpha   90.00
_cell.angle_beta   90.00
_cell.angle_gamma   90.00
#
_symmetry.space_group_name_H-M   'P 1'
#
loop_
_entity.id
_entity.type
_entity.pdbx_description
1 polymer ?
#
loop_
_entity_poly.entity_id
_entity_poly.type
_entity_poly.pdbx_seq_one_letter_code
_entity_poly.pdbx_strand_id
1 'polypeptide(L)'
;MRKYGNLTHTSYSDKKPESIIEIHLKPLDLMRYWRRIGVLSDFIGYFYGFSFLPNVPTDSMDMKNSEIVNSISTVFNELLENAAKYSYDKKADIEISLIHRGQSFEMLVRNKTNESNVSAYEASLKEIFSAKDLEQLYFQKIESNDPNSNRSGIGLIMVLKDYPVEMEVILESEEDHTIITSRIIYFTDESLQS
;
A
#
# COMPACT_ATOMS: atom_id res chain seq x y z
N MET A 1 10.21 8.87 -16.14
CA MET A 1 9.76 8.65 -14.76
C MET A 1 8.58 9.58 -14.46
N ARG A 2 7.42 9.02 -14.11
CA ARG A 2 6.21 9.75 -13.66
C ARG A 2 6.03 9.50 -12.16
N LYS A 3 5.66 10.52 -11.37
CA LYS A 3 5.52 10.41 -9.91
C LYS A 3 4.19 11.01 -9.46
N TYR A 4 3.52 10.33 -8.54
CA TYR A 4 2.24 10.68 -7.92
C TYR A 4 2.35 10.47 -6.41
N GLY A 5 1.72 11.28 -5.58
CA GLY A 5 1.82 11.10 -4.13
C GLY A 5 1.62 12.37 -3.31
N ASN A 6 1.45 12.16 -2.02
CA ASN A 6 1.49 13.18 -0.97
C ASN A 6 2.70 13.01 -0.04
N LEU A 7 3.69 12.18 -0.42
CA LEU A 7 4.90 11.96 0.36
C LEU A 7 5.72 13.25 0.49
N THR A 8 5.76 13.79 1.71
CA THR A 8 6.52 15.00 2.06
C THR A 8 7.60 14.70 3.09
N HIS A 9 7.38 13.72 3.95
CA HIS A 9 8.24 13.39 5.07
C HIS A 9 9.32 12.36 4.69
N THR A 10 10.38 12.82 4.01
CA THR A 10 11.50 11.96 3.61
C THR A 10 12.62 11.87 4.65
N SER A 11 12.69 12.78 5.62
CA SER A 11 13.77 12.82 6.63
C SER A 11 13.89 11.54 7.47
N TYR A 12 12.85 10.71 7.52
CA TYR A 12 12.88 9.40 8.18
C TYR A 12 13.75 8.38 7.44
N SER A 13 14.00 8.53 6.14
CA SER A 13 14.84 7.58 5.39
C SER A 13 16.30 7.55 5.85
N ASP A 14 16.77 8.63 6.48
CA ASP A 14 18.16 8.78 6.93
C ASP A 14 18.43 8.03 8.24
N LYS A 15 17.38 7.65 8.98
CA LYS A 15 17.52 6.80 10.16
C LYS A 15 17.81 5.36 9.73
N LYS A 16 18.79 4.74 10.39
CA LYS A 16 19.09 3.32 10.19
C LYS A 16 17.85 2.49 10.53
N PRO A 17 17.43 1.55 9.67
CA PRO A 17 16.29 0.69 9.95
C PRO A 17 16.57 -0.22 11.15
N GLU A 18 15.57 -0.38 12.00
CA GLU A 18 15.58 -1.30 13.14
C GLU A 18 15.34 -2.74 12.66
N SER A 19 14.48 -2.90 11.65
CA SER A 19 14.27 -4.17 10.96
C SER A 19 13.87 -3.97 9.50
N ILE A 20 14.24 -4.95 8.66
CA ILE A 20 13.87 -5.03 7.25
C ILE A 20 13.38 -6.47 6.97
N ILE A 21 12.21 -6.61 6.35
CA ILE A 21 11.75 -7.86 5.74
C ILE A 21 11.65 -7.65 4.24
N GLU A 22 12.27 -8.55 3.48
CA GLU A 22 12.19 -8.57 2.01
C GLU A 22 11.46 -9.83 1.57
N ILE A 23 10.49 -9.67 0.66
CA ILE A 23 9.66 -10.75 0.15
C ILE A 23 9.58 -10.65 -1.36
N HIS A 24 9.80 -11.78 -2.03
CA HIS A 24 9.62 -11.92 -3.48
C HIS A 24 8.47 -12.87 -3.76
N LEU A 25 7.47 -12.39 -4.49
CA LEU A 25 6.28 -13.15 -4.85
C LEU A 25 6.07 -13.13 -6.35
N LYS A 26 5.36 -14.13 -6.87
CA LYS A 26 4.91 -14.14 -8.26
C LYS A 26 3.44 -13.73 -8.33
N PRO A 27 3.02 -12.82 -9.22
CA PRO A 27 1.61 -12.47 -9.40
C PRO A 27 0.74 -13.69 -9.69
N LEU A 28 1.25 -14.68 -10.44
CA LEU A 28 0.53 -15.93 -10.70
C LEU A 28 0.09 -16.64 -9.41
N ASP A 29 0.93 -16.63 -8.37
CA ASP A 29 0.63 -17.28 -7.10
C ASP A 29 -0.48 -16.54 -6.34
N LEU A 30 -0.37 -15.21 -6.24
CA LEU A 30 -1.35 -14.36 -5.58
C LEU A 30 -2.70 -14.37 -6.31
N MET A 31 -2.70 -14.25 -7.63
CA MET A 31 -3.93 -14.29 -8.43
C MET A 31 -4.62 -15.66 -8.37
N ARG A 32 -3.85 -16.76 -8.26
CA ARG A 32 -4.42 -18.12 -8.10
C ARG A 32 -4.98 -18.34 -6.70
N TYR A 33 -4.33 -17.77 -5.69
CA TYR A 33 -4.71 -17.94 -4.29
C TYR A 33 -4.87 -16.58 -3.63
N TRP A 34 -5.88 -15.80 -4.04
CA TRP A 34 -6.08 -14.42 -3.56
C TRP A 34 -6.06 -14.29 -2.03
N ARG A 35 -6.56 -15.31 -1.32
CA ARG A 35 -6.53 -15.38 0.15
C ARG A 35 -5.12 -15.23 0.75
N ARG A 36 -4.06 -15.52 0.00
CA ARG A 36 -2.67 -15.35 0.46
C ARG A 36 -2.31 -13.89 0.68
N ILE A 37 -2.95 -12.96 -0.05
CA ILE A 37 -2.77 -11.52 0.17
C ILE A 37 -3.18 -11.20 1.60
N GLY A 38 -4.43 -11.47 1.98
CA GLY A 38 -4.91 -11.26 3.35
C GLY A 38 -4.11 -12.00 4.42
N VAL A 39 -3.69 -13.26 4.17
CA VAL A 39 -2.85 -14.01 5.12
C VAL A 39 -1.50 -13.34 5.35
N LEU A 40 -0.85 -12.85 4.28
CA LEU A 40 0.41 -12.13 4.41
C LEU A 40 0.20 -10.78 5.09
N SER A 41 -0.87 -10.06 4.75
CA SER A 41 -1.24 -8.79 5.37
C SER A 41 -1.47 -8.91 6.86
N ASP A 42 -2.22 -9.93 7.29
CA ASP A 42 -2.42 -10.21 8.71
C ASP A 42 -1.09 -10.50 9.38
N PHE A 43 -0.25 -11.36 8.79
CA PHE A 43 1.09 -11.63 9.32
C PHE A 43 1.91 -10.34 9.50
N ILE A 44 1.93 -9.45 8.50
CA ILE A 44 2.65 -8.16 8.58
C ILE A 44 2.06 -7.23 9.63
N GLY A 45 0.72 -7.10 9.69
CA GLY A 45 0.02 -6.31 10.69
C GLY A 45 0.34 -6.79 12.10
N TYR A 46 0.32 -8.10 12.33
CA TYR A 46 0.72 -8.69 13.59
C TYR A 46 2.19 -8.44 13.91
N PHE A 47 3.08 -8.78 12.98
CA PHE A 47 4.52 -8.75 13.20
C PHE A 47 5.00 -7.34 13.54
N TYR A 48 4.62 -6.33 12.76
CA TYR A 48 5.04 -4.95 12.98
C TYR A 48 4.16 -4.20 13.97
N GLY A 49 2.90 -4.58 14.16
CA GLY A 49 2.04 -3.97 15.17
C GLY A 49 2.64 -4.05 16.58
N PHE A 50 3.35 -5.15 16.91
CA PHE A 50 4.08 -5.27 18.18
C PHE A 50 5.10 -4.14 18.43
N SER A 51 5.72 -3.61 17.37
CA SER A 51 6.73 -2.56 17.49
C SER A 51 6.15 -1.21 17.94
N PHE A 52 4.84 -1.04 17.85
CA PHE A 52 4.17 0.26 18.04
C PHE A 52 3.16 0.26 19.19
N LEU A 53 2.94 -0.88 19.84
CA LEU A 53 2.01 -0.97 20.95
C LEU A 53 2.69 -0.57 22.26
N PRO A 54 2.17 0.43 23.01
CA PRO A 54 2.76 0.86 24.28
C PRO A 54 2.68 -0.24 25.35
N ASN A 55 1.66 -1.10 25.25
CA ASN A 55 1.49 -2.29 26.08
C ASN A 55 1.24 -3.48 25.15
N VAL A 56 2.24 -4.34 25.02
CA VAL A 56 2.12 -5.57 24.23
C VAL A 56 1.00 -6.43 24.82
N PRO A 57 -0.08 -6.73 24.07
CA PRO A 57 -1.17 -7.54 24.59
C PRO A 57 -0.67 -8.94 24.96
N THR A 58 -1.17 -9.48 26.06
CA THR A 58 -0.78 -10.82 26.54
C THR A 58 -1.42 -11.94 25.73
N ASP A 59 -2.57 -11.68 25.08
CA ASP A 59 -3.33 -12.66 24.30
C ASP A 59 -3.47 -12.29 22.82
N SER A 60 -3.47 -13.30 21.94
CA SER A 60 -3.58 -13.10 20.48
C SER A 60 -4.92 -12.51 20.03
N MET A 61 -5.97 -12.66 20.82
CA MET A 61 -7.31 -12.13 20.53
C MET A 61 -7.34 -10.61 20.70
N ASP A 62 -6.69 -10.10 21.75
CA ASP A 62 -6.57 -8.67 22.01
C ASP A 62 -5.76 -7.98 20.92
N MET A 63 -4.74 -8.67 20.38
CA MET A 63 -4.00 -8.17 19.23
C MET A 63 -4.83 -8.06 17.96
N LYS A 64 -5.76 -8.99 17.68
CA LYS A 64 -6.68 -8.84 16.52
C LYS A 64 -7.54 -7.59 16.63
N ASN A 65 -7.83 -7.18 17.85
CA ASN A 65 -8.66 -6.01 18.11
C ASN A 65 -7.83 -4.72 18.19
N SER A 66 -6.51 -4.80 18.03
CA SER A 66 -5.65 -3.62 17.99
C SER A 66 -5.87 -2.84 16.69
N GLU A 67 -6.20 -1.56 16.83
CA GLU A 67 -6.37 -0.63 15.71
C GLU A 67 -5.10 -0.55 14.86
N ILE A 68 -3.91 -0.50 15.48
CA ILE A 68 -2.63 -0.44 14.76
C ILE A 68 -2.39 -1.72 13.94
N VAL A 69 -2.65 -2.90 14.51
CA VAL A 69 -2.48 -4.18 13.80
C VAL A 69 -3.39 -4.25 12.58
N ASN A 70 -4.67 -3.92 12.76
CA ASN A 70 -5.66 -3.93 11.69
C ASN A 70 -5.37 -2.89 10.61
N SER A 71 -4.89 -1.72 11.04
CA SER A 71 -4.49 -0.62 10.17
C SER A 71 -3.31 -1.01 9.26
N ILE A 72 -2.22 -1.51 9.85
CA ILE A 72 -1.06 -1.99 9.09
C ILE A 72 -1.45 -3.12 8.13
N SER A 73 -2.26 -4.08 8.60
CA SER A 73 -2.77 -5.18 7.75
C SER A 73 -3.56 -4.63 6.57
N THR A 74 -4.49 -3.70 6.82
CA THR A 74 -5.36 -3.14 5.76
C THR A 74 -4.55 -2.35 4.73
N VAL A 75 -3.66 -1.45 5.17
CA VAL A 75 -2.81 -0.66 4.28
C VAL A 75 -1.94 -1.57 3.40
N PHE A 76 -1.30 -2.57 4.00
CA PHE A 76 -0.47 -3.50 3.25
C PHE A 76 -1.29 -4.38 2.29
N ASN A 77 -2.49 -4.80 2.70
CA ASN A 77 -3.41 -5.56 1.85
C ASN A 77 -3.71 -4.81 0.56
N GLU A 78 -4.13 -3.55 0.66
CA GLU A 78 -4.45 -2.73 -0.51
C GLU A 78 -3.25 -2.53 -1.44
N LEU A 79 -2.04 -2.34 -0.90
CA LEU A 79 -0.83 -2.26 -1.72
C LEU A 79 -0.55 -3.56 -2.47
N LEU A 80 -0.66 -4.71 -1.79
CA LEU A 80 -0.37 -6.00 -2.38
C LEU A 80 -1.44 -6.43 -3.39
N GLU A 81 -2.72 -6.14 -3.13
CA GLU A 81 -3.81 -6.32 -4.09
C GLU A 81 -3.57 -5.52 -5.37
N ASN A 82 -3.15 -4.25 -5.24
CA ASN A 82 -2.80 -3.42 -6.39
C ASN A 82 -1.62 -3.99 -7.18
N ALA A 83 -0.55 -4.41 -6.50
CA ALA A 83 0.60 -5.01 -7.17
C ALA A 83 0.22 -6.29 -7.92
N ALA A 84 -0.61 -7.16 -7.32
CA ALA A 84 -1.11 -8.37 -7.98
C ALA A 84 -2.02 -8.03 -9.18
N LYS A 85 -2.95 -7.09 -9.02
CA LYS A 85 -3.92 -6.67 -10.06
C LYS A 85 -3.23 -6.04 -11.27
N TYR A 86 -2.26 -5.17 -11.04
CA TYR A 86 -1.60 -4.40 -12.09
C TYR A 86 -0.35 -5.08 -12.66
N SER A 87 0.00 -6.29 -12.20
CA SER A 87 1.09 -7.05 -12.81
C SER A 87 0.70 -7.60 -14.18
N TYR A 88 1.52 -7.34 -15.20
CA TYR A 88 1.28 -7.84 -16.56
C TYR A 88 1.86 -9.23 -16.79
N ASP A 89 3.16 -9.39 -16.50
CA ASP A 89 3.80 -10.70 -16.57
C ASP A 89 3.55 -11.45 -15.27
N LYS A 90 2.71 -12.49 -15.34
CA LYS A 90 2.36 -13.32 -14.19
C LYS A 90 3.56 -14.07 -13.59
N LYS A 91 4.68 -14.14 -14.32
CA LYS A 91 5.95 -14.75 -13.88
C LYS A 91 7.00 -13.73 -13.43
N ALA A 92 6.78 -12.44 -13.62
CA ALA A 92 7.64 -11.42 -13.07
C ALA A 92 7.56 -11.41 -11.53
N ASP A 93 8.56 -10.83 -10.87
CA ASP A 93 8.55 -10.66 -9.43
C ASP A 93 7.71 -9.44 -9.02
N ILE A 94 6.97 -9.62 -7.92
CA ILE A 94 6.56 -8.55 -7.02
C ILE A 94 7.60 -8.53 -5.91
N GLU A 95 8.32 -7.43 -5.79
CA GLU A 95 9.33 -7.20 -4.76
C GLU A 95 8.72 -6.36 -3.66
N ILE A 96 8.87 -6.80 -2.41
CA ILE A 96 8.32 -6.12 -1.24
C ILE A 96 9.46 -5.87 -0.27
N SER A 97 9.62 -4.63 0.17
CA SER A 97 10.51 -4.26 1.27
C SER A 97 9.69 -3.59 2.37
N LEU A 98 9.75 -4.17 3.57
CA LEU A 98 9.07 -3.70 4.77
C LEU A 98 10.12 -3.21 5.74
N ILE A 99 10.08 -1.92 6.08
CA ILE A 99 11.18 -1.26 6.75
C ILE A 99 10.65 -0.49 7.96
N HIS A 100 11.05 -0.90 9.16
CA HIS A 100 10.65 -0.25 10.41
C HIS A 100 11.75 0.67 10.93
N ARG A 101 11.35 1.90 11.29
CA ARG A 101 12.21 2.96 11.82
C ARG A 101 11.52 3.72 12.96
N GLY A 102 11.72 3.30 14.20
CA GLY A 102 11.19 4.00 15.35
C GLY A 102 9.66 4.07 15.32
N GLN A 103 9.11 5.25 15.02
CA GLN A 103 7.67 5.53 14.95
C GLN A 103 7.11 5.57 13.51
N SER A 104 7.85 5.03 12.54
CA SER A 104 7.35 4.87 11.17
C SER A 104 7.60 3.47 10.63
N PHE A 105 6.67 3.05 9.77
CA PHE A 105 6.74 1.80 9.05
C PHE A 105 6.58 2.05 7.55
N GLU A 106 7.63 1.76 6.79
CA GLU A 106 7.65 1.95 5.35
C GLU A 106 7.37 0.63 4.65
N MET A 107 6.41 0.66 3.71
CA MET A 107 6.04 -0.45 2.85
C MET A 107 6.35 -0.05 1.41
N LEU A 108 7.30 -0.74 0.78
CA LEU A 108 7.66 -0.55 -0.61
C LEU A 108 7.26 -1.81 -1.39
N VAL A 109 6.43 -1.65 -2.41
CA VAL A 109 5.98 -2.74 -3.28
C VAL A 109 6.27 -2.37 -4.73
N ARG A 110 7.04 -3.21 -5.42
CA ARG A 110 7.43 -3.03 -6.82
C ARG A 110 6.87 -4.15 -7.68
N ASN A 111 6.29 -3.82 -8.82
CA ASN A 111 5.79 -4.82 -9.76
C ASN A 111 5.94 -4.39 -11.23
N LYS A 112 6.05 -5.37 -12.13
CA LYS A 112 6.16 -5.15 -13.58
C LYS A 112 4.79 -5.11 -14.26
N THR A 113 4.60 -4.16 -15.16
CA THR A 113 3.33 -3.95 -15.85
C THR A 113 3.49 -3.59 -17.33
N ASN A 114 2.38 -3.48 -18.06
CA ASN A 114 2.33 -3.04 -19.46
C ASN A 114 1.65 -1.67 -19.58
N GLU A 115 1.75 -1.05 -20.76
CA GLU A 115 1.23 0.31 -20.97
C GLU A 115 -0.29 0.44 -20.79
N SER A 116 -1.06 -0.63 -21.07
CA SER A 116 -2.51 -0.63 -20.87
C SER A 116 -2.89 -0.54 -19.39
N ASN A 117 -2.23 -1.33 -18.54
CA ASN A 117 -2.40 -1.29 -17.09
C ASN A 117 -1.89 0.03 -16.49
N VAL A 118 -0.76 0.55 -17.01
CA VAL A 118 -0.23 1.87 -16.64
C VAL A 118 -1.27 2.95 -16.89
N SER A 119 -1.87 2.98 -18.09
CA SER A 119 -2.85 4.00 -18.46
C SER A 119 -4.05 4.00 -17.50
N ALA A 120 -4.56 2.82 -17.15
CA ALA A 120 -5.68 2.67 -16.22
C ALA A 120 -5.31 3.05 -14.78
N TYR A 121 -4.12 2.67 -14.32
CA TYR A 121 -3.65 2.99 -12.98
C TYR A 121 -3.31 4.48 -12.84
N GLU A 122 -2.61 5.05 -13.81
CA GLU A 122 -2.23 6.46 -13.85
C GLU A 122 -3.45 7.38 -13.88
N ALA A 123 -4.51 7.01 -14.61
CA ALA A 123 -5.77 7.75 -14.57
C ALA A 123 -6.37 7.79 -13.15
N SER A 124 -6.32 6.66 -12.44
CA SER A 124 -6.78 6.57 -11.04
C SER A 124 -5.91 7.42 -10.11
N LEU A 125 -4.58 7.36 -10.26
CA LEU A 125 -3.65 8.17 -9.45
C LEU A 125 -3.87 9.67 -9.67
N LYS A 126 -4.05 10.11 -10.92
CA LYS A 126 -4.33 11.52 -11.24
C LYS A 126 -5.62 12.00 -10.59
N GLU A 127 -6.68 11.21 -10.65
CA GLU A 127 -7.95 11.53 -10.02
C GLU A 127 -7.80 11.67 -8.51
N ILE A 128 -7.15 10.71 -7.85
CA ILE A 128 -6.95 10.68 -6.40
C ILE A 128 -6.10 11.86 -5.93
N PHE A 129 -4.91 12.05 -6.50
CA PHE A 129 -3.96 13.07 -6.01
C PHE A 129 -4.26 14.49 -6.50
N SER A 130 -5.22 14.67 -7.42
CA SER A 130 -5.74 16.00 -7.79
C SER A 130 -7.04 16.35 -7.08
N ALA A 131 -7.63 15.42 -6.32
CA ALA A 131 -8.85 15.67 -5.58
C ALA A 131 -8.58 16.64 -4.43
N LYS A 132 -9.49 17.61 -4.26
CA LYS A 132 -9.45 18.55 -3.13
C LYS A 132 -9.98 17.92 -1.83
N ASP A 133 -10.85 16.93 -1.97
CA ASP A 133 -11.54 16.25 -0.88
C ASP A 133 -11.64 14.76 -1.22
N LEU A 134 -10.87 13.94 -0.51
CA LEU A 134 -10.85 12.48 -0.69
C LEU A 134 -12.12 11.81 -0.16
N GLU A 135 -12.77 12.39 0.84
CA GLU A 135 -14.01 11.88 1.41
C GLU A 135 -15.15 12.02 0.37
N GLN A 136 -15.25 13.18 -0.26
CA GLN A 136 -16.21 13.40 -1.35
C GLN A 136 -15.95 12.44 -2.54
N LEU A 137 -14.68 12.27 -2.93
CA LEU A 137 -14.32 11.37 -4.02
C LEU A 137 -14.66 9.90 -3.68
N TYR A 138 -14.46 9.49 -2.42
CA TYR A 138 -14.81 8.16 -1.93
C TYR A 138 -16.31 7.89 -2.10
N PHE A 139 -17.16 8.80 -1.62
CA PHE A 139 -18.61 8.68 -1.76
C PHE A 139 -19.05 8.63 -3.22
N GLN A 140 -18.49 9.49 -4.08
CA GLN A 140 -18.79 9.48 -5.51
C GLN A 140 -18.48 8.13 -6.18
N LYS A 141 -17.33 7.51 -5.85
CA LYS A 141 -16.98 6.19 -6.39
C LYS A 141 -17.89 5.07 -5.90
N ILE A 142 -18.35 5.11 -4.64
CA ILE A 142 -19.29 4.12 -4.11
C ILE A 142 -20.68 4.26 -4.74
N GLU A 143 -21.17 5.50 -4.88
CA GLU A 143 -22.49 5.78 -5.46
C GLU A 143 -22.56 5.55 -6.97
N SER A 144 -21.41 5.56 -7.65
CA SER A 144 -21.32 5.19 -9.06
C SER A 144 -21.69 3.71 -9.24
N ASN A 145 -22.99 3.46 -9.41
CA ASN A 145 -23.63 2.16 -9.61
C ASN A 145 -23.28 1.49 -10.96
N ASP A 146 -22.16 1.86 -11.58
CA ASP A 146 -21.74 1.27 -12.83
C ASP A 146 -20.99 -0.03 -12.56
N PRO A 147 -21.55 -1.22 -12.86
CA PRO A 147 -20.84 -2.48 -12.72
C PRO A 147 -19.61 -2.59 -13.64
N ASN A 148 -19.48 -1.70 -14.62
CA ASN A 148 -18.30 -1.54 -15.47
C ASN A 148 -17.38 -0.39 -15.05
N SER A 149 -17.79 0.48 -14.11
CA SER A 149 -16.84 1.45 -13.56
C SER A 149 -15.84 0.66 -12.75
N ASN A 150 -14.59 0.74 -13.18
CA ASN A 150 -13.50 0.09 -12.52
C ASN A 150 -13.42 0.71 -11.12
N ARG A 151 -13.97 0.01 -10.09
CA ARG A 151 -13.85 0.33 -8.65
C ARG A 151 -12.38 0.45 -8.18
N SER A 152 -11.43 0.33 -9.10
CA SER A 152 -10.05 0.78 -8.95
C SER A 152 -9.97 2.14 -8.27
N GLY A 153 -9.05 2.20 -7.32
CA GLY A 153 -8.77 3.41 -6.56
C GLY A 153 -9.57 3.54 -5.27
N ILE A 154 -10.70 2.84 -5.06
CA ILE A 154 -11.45 2.92 -3.79
C ILE A 154 -10.56 2.52 -2.61
N GLY A 155 -9.81 1.42 -2.74
CA GLY A 155 -8.87 0.96 -1.72
C GLY A 155 -7.80 1.99 -1.40
N LEU A 156 -7.21 2.64 -2.42
CA LEU A 156 -6.22 3.69 -2.22
C LEU A 156 -6.81 4.96 -1.61
N ILE A 157 -8.03 5.36 -1.98
CA ILE A 157 -8.71 6.51 -1.38
C ILE A 157 -9.00 6.24 0.10
N MET A 158 -9.50 5.03 0.42
CA MET A 158 -9.71 4.59 1.80
C MET A 158 -8.39 4.64 2.58
N VAL A 159 -7.30 4.09 2.03
CA VAL A 159 -5.98 4.14 2.65
C VAL A 159 -5.54 5.58 2.95
N LEU A 160 -5.63 6.48 1.97
CA LEU A 160 -5.18 7.86 2.11
C LEU A 160 -6.06 8.73 3.01
N LYS A 161 -7.35 8.40 3.16
CA LYS A 161 -8.30 9.21 3.95
C LYS A 161 -8.44 8.73 5.40
N ASP A 162 -8.36 7.42 5.63
CA ASP A 162 -8.71 6.81 6.93
C ASP A 162 -7.49 6.40 7.76
N TYR A 163 -6.29 6.38 7.17
CA TYR A 163 -5.09 5.89 7.83
C TYR A 163 -3.99 6.95 7.88
N PRO A 164 -3.14 6.92 8.92
CA PRO A 164 -2.07 7.88 9.10
C PRO A 164 -0.89 7.59 8.17
N VAL A 165 -1.08 7.80 6.87
CA VAL A 165 -0.11 7.45 5.83
C VAL A 165 0.26 8.60 4.91
N GLU A 166 1.49 8.54 4.41
CA GLU A 166 1.88 9.22 3.19
C GLU A 166 2.23 8.20 2.11
N MET A 167 1.94 8.53 0.86
CA MET A 167 2.15 7.64 -0.27
C MET A 167 2.89 8.33 -1.41
N GLU A 168 3.70 7.55 -2.11
CA GLU A 168 4.27 7.87 -3.41
C GLU A 168 4.12 6.67 -4.34
N VAL A 169 3.80 6.94 -5.60
CA VAL A 169 3.83 5.97 -6.69
C VAL A 169 4.71 6.51 -7.80
N ILE A 170 5.73 5.74 -8.17
CA ILE A 170 6.62 6.04 -9.29
C ILE A 170 6.35 5.04 -10.41
N LEU A 171 6.17 5.55 -11.62
CA LEU A 171 6.04 4.77 -12.85
C LEU A 171 7.28 5.00 -13.72
N GLU A 172 8.07 3.95 -13.90
CA GLU A 172 9.32 3.94 -14.66
C GLU A 172 9.16 3.08 -15.90
N SER A 173 9.03 3.71 -17.05
CA SER A 173 8.92 3.01 -18.33
C SER A 173 10.29 2.58 -18.81
N GLU A 174 10.43 1.29 -19.05
CA GLU A 174 11.57 0.63 -19.71
C GLU A 174 11.17 0.27 -21.16
N GLU A 175 12.07 -0.33 -21.95
CA GLU A 175 11.85 -0.54 -23.40
C GLU A 175 10.58 -1.34 -23.73
N ASP A 176 10.23 -2.30 -22.88
CA ASP A 176 9.21 -3.33 -23.13
C ASP A 176 8.25 -3.55 -21.95
N HIS A 177 8.43 -2.82 -20.85
CA HIS A 177 7.54 -2.85 -19.69
C HIS A 177 7.63 -1.56 -18.86
N THR A 178 6.76 -1.42 -17.86
CA THR A 178 6.87 -0.35 -16.86
C THR A 178 6.99 -0.96 -15.47
N ILE A 179 7.85 -0.39 -14.63
CA ILE A 179 7.92 -0.69 -13.21
C ILE A 179 7.00 0.28 -12.47
N ILE A 180 6.11 -0.28 -11.65
CA ILE A 180 5.36 0.47 -10.65
C ILE A 180 6.09 0.28 -9.33
N THR A 181 6.51 1.38 -8.70
CA THR A 181 7.01 1.38 -7.33
C THR A 181 5.99 2.13 -6.48
N SER A 182 5.24 1.41 -5.63
CA SER A 182 4.33 1.99 -4.65
C SER A 182 5.01 2.01 -3.28
N ARG A 183 5.10 3.18 -2.68
CA ARG A 183 5.74 3.42 -1.39
C ARG A 183 4.73 4.06 -0.46
N ILE A 184 4.51 3.46 0.70
CA ILE A 184 3.73 4.04 1.80
C ILE A 184 4.62 4.17 3.02
N ILE A 185 4.54 5.32 3.70
CA ILE A 185 5.03 5.49 5.06
C ILE A 185 3.82 5.58 5.98
N TYR A 186 3.72 4.64 6.91
CA TYR A 186 2.75 4.62 7.98
C TYR A 186 3.34 5.26 9.24
N PHE A 187 2.61 6.18 9.85
CA PHE A 187 3.02 6.89 11.06
C PHE A 187 2.21 6.40 12.26
N THR A 188 2.89 6.12 13.36
CA THR A 188 2.24 5.66 14.61
C THR A 188 2.00 6.79 15.60
N ASP A 189 2.48 8.00 15.28
CA ASP A 189 2.25 9.22 16.03
C ASP A 189 1.74 10.29 15.05
N GLU A 190 0.51 10.78 15.25
CA GLU A 190 -0.12 11.79 14.40
C GLU A 190 0.66 13.12 14.39
N SER A 191 1.44 13.41 15.43
CA SER A 191 2.29 14.62 15.48
C SER A 191 3.43 14.62 14.45
N LEU A 192 3.69 13.47 13.82
CA LEU A 192 4.70 13.33 12.78
C LEU A 192 4.19 13.64 11.37
N GLN A 193 2.90 14.02 11.23
CA GLN A 193 2.27 14.46 9.99
C GLN A 193 2.23 15.98 9.82
N SER A 194 2.53 16.75 10.87
CA SER A 194 2.41 18.22 10.92
C SER A 194 3.67 18.99 10.55
#